data_AF-A0A1B6G7U6-F1
#
_entry.id   AF-A0A1B6G7U6-F1
#
_cell.length_a   1.000
_cell.length_b   1.000
_cell.length_c   1.000
_cell.angle_alpha   90.00
_cell.angle_beta   90.00
_cell.angle_gamma   90.00
#
_symmetry.space_group_name_H-M   'P 1'
#
loop_
_entity.id
_entity.type
_entity.pdbx_description
1 polymer ?
#
loop_
_entity_poly.entity_id
_entity_poly.type
_entity_poly.pdbx_seq_one_letter_code
_entity_poly.pdbx_strand_id
1 'polypeptide(L)'
;LMVKRCPNLRTIQLITTEETKCDQAQWLGSLQSDLSSQHRVSLTVQFSPTLHDRQIKLSNGWIIKIGRGLDYFKPPRGKFSLGCHDLDLRPCLATTVDIFHL
;
A
#
# COMPACT_ATOMS: atom_id res chain seq x y z
N LEU A 1 -5.11 1.16 -8.40
CA LEU A 1 -6.42 0.53 -8.13
C LEU A 1 -7.42 1.49 -7.49
N MET A 2 -7.14 2.02 -6.29
CA MET A 2 -8.11 2.82 -5.51
C MET A 2 -8.58 4.08 -6.24
N VAL A 3 -7.67 4.85 -6.83
CA VAL A 3 -8.01 6.02 -7.67
C VAL A 3 -8.95 5.67 -8.83
N LYS A 4 -8.82 4.47 -9.41
CA LYS A 4 -9.63 4.03 -10.57
C LYS A 4 -11.00 3.48 -10.16
N ARG A 5 -11.09 2.83 -9.00
CA ARG A 5 -12.28 2.06 -8.58
C ARG A 5 -13.10 2.74 -7.50
N CYS A 6 -12.53 3.70 -6.76
CA CYS A 6 -13.17 4.41 -5.68
C CYS A 6 -13.39 5.88 -6.10
N PRO A 7 -14.51 6.21 -6.77
CA PRO A 7 -14.73 7.56 -7.30
C PRO A 7 -14.81 8.65 -6.23
N ASN A 8 -15.14 8.26 -4.99
CA ASN A 8 -15.23 9.16 -3.84
C ASN A 8 -13.96 9.20 -2.98
N LEU A 9 -12.86 8.59 -3.43
CA LEU A 9 -11.60 8.65 -2.70
C LEU A 9 -11.06 10.09 -2.72
N ARG A 10 -10.91 10.68 -1.53
CA ARG A 10 -10.34 12.03 -1.39
C ARG A 10 -9.07 12.06 -0.56
N THR A 11 -8.93 11.14 0.38
CA THR A 11 -7.83 11.14 1.35
C THR A 11 -7.27 9.74 1.52
N ILE A 12 -5.95 9.64 1.59
CA ILE A 12 -5.20 8.45 1.97
C ILE A 12 -4.29 8.85 3.14
N GLN A 13 -4.30 8.07 4.21
CA GLN A 13 -3.38 8.22 5.33
C GLN A 13 -2.47 7.00 5.37
N LEU A 14 -1.17 7.23 5.30
CA LEU A 14 -0.13 6.22 5.41
C LEU A 14 0.64 6.46 6.70
N ILE A 15 0.65 5.47 7.58
CA ILE A 15 1.56 5.40 8.72
C ILE A 15 2.54 4.27 8.42
N THR A 16 3.84 4.57 8.41
CA THR A 16 4.90 3.60 8.13
C THR A 16 6.10 3.84 9.03
N THR A 17 7.01 2.88 9.12
CA THR A 17 8.33 3.12 9.71
C THR A 17 9.23 3.81 8.67
N GLU A 18 10.05 4.74 9.15
CA GLU A 18 11.05 5.44 8.32
C GLU A 18 12.25 4.53 8.05
N GLU A 19 12.68 4.45 6.81
CA GLU A 19 13.90 3.76 6.40
C GLU A 19 14.92 4.80 5.88
N THR A 20 16.02 4.96 6.59
CA THR A 20 17.04 5.98 6.28
C THR A 20 18.09 5.50 5.29
N LYS A 21 18.10 4.20 4.95
CA LYS A 21 19.05 3.63 3.98
C LYS A 21 18.60 3.78 2.53
N CYS A 22 17.41 4.34 2.28
CA CYS A 22 16.89 4.54 0.93
C CYS A 22 16.11 5.85 0.82
N ASP A 23 15.78 6.24 -0.40
CA ASP A 23 15.07 7.49 -0.69
C ASP A 23 13.54 7.40 -0.45
N GLN A 24 13.12 6.64 0.58
CA GLN A 24 11.72 6.36 0.88
C GLN A 24 10.87 7.64 0.96
N ALA A 25 11.35 8.64 1.71
CA ALA A 25 10.66 9.91 1.89
C ALA A 25 10.49 10.67 0.56
N GLN A 26 11.50 10.64 -0.31
CA GLN A 26 11.44 11.29 -1.61
C GLN A 26 10.44 10.60 -2.55
N TRP A 27 10.43 9.26 -2.58
CA TRP A 27 9.46 8.50 -3.39
C TRP A 27 8.03 8.73 -2.93
N LEU A 28 7.80 8.75 -1.61
CA LEU A 28 6.49 9.04 -1.04
C LEU A 28 6.04 10.49 -1.29
N GLY A 29 6.96 11.46 -1.23
CA GLY A 29 6.67 12.85 -1.59
C GLY A 29 6.32 13.04 -3.06
N SER A 30 6.97 12.29 -3.95
CA SER A 30 6.65 12.28 -5.38
C SER A 30 5.25 11.70 -5.61
N LEU A 31 4.94 10.56 -4.98
CA LEU A 31 3.62 9.94 -5.05
C LEU A 31 2.51 10.86 -4.51
N GLN A 32 2.77 11.57 -3.40
CA GLN A 32 1.85 12.55 -2.84
C GLN A 32 1.55 13.68 -3.84
N SER A 33 2.56 14.16 -4.55
CA SER A 33 2.44 15.21 -5.57
C SER A 33 1.62 14.73 -6.78
N ASP A 34 1.87 13.50 -7.25
CA ASP A 34 1.12 12.91 -8.37
C ASP A 34 -0.36 12.70 -8.03
N LEU A 35 -0.65 12.15 -6.84
CA LEU A 35 -2.02 11.93 -6.38
C LEU A 35 -2.81 13.25 -6.24
N SER A 36 -2.16 14.30 -5.72
CA SER A 36 -2.78 15.60 -5.54
C SER A 36 -3.04 16.28 -6.90
N SER A 37 -2.02 16.37 -7.75
CA SER A 37 -2.08 17.12 -9.01
C SER A 37 -2.95 16.45 -10.08
N GLN A 38 -2.88 15.12 -10.20
CA GLN A 38 -3.57 14.39 -11.28
C GLN A 38 -4.95 13.88 -10.87
N HIS A 39 -5.17 13.65 -9.57
CA HIS A 39 -6.36 12.94 -9.09
C HIS A 39 -7.11 13.64 -7.95
N ARG A 40 -6.65 14.80 -7.48
CA ARG A 40 -7.25 15.53 -6.33
C ARG A 40 -7.37 14.66 -5.07
N VAL A 41 -6.44 13.73 -4.90
CA VAL A 41 -6.35 12.84 -3.73
C VAL A 41 -5.24 13.34 -2.82
N SER A 42 -5.57 13.64 -1.56
CA SER A 42 -4.60 14.02 -0.54
C SER A 42 -3.98 12.78 0.09
N LEU A 43 -2.68 12.59 -0.07
CA LEU A 43 -1.90 11.60 0.67
C LEU A 43 -1.20 12.29 1.85
N THR A 44 -1.43 11.79 3.06
CA THR A 44 -0.68 12.19 4.26
C THR A 44 0.18 11.02 4.72
N VAL A 45 1.48 11.27 4.88
CA VAL A 45 2.45 10.27 5.35
C VAL A 45 2.91 10.65 6.75
N GLN A 46 2.91 9.68 7.66
CA GLN A 46 3.42 9.81 9.02
C GLN A 46 4.40 8.68 9.29
N PHE A 47 5.53 9.01 9.90
CA PHE A 47 6.53 8.04 10.30
C PHE A 47 6.37 7.69 11.79
N SER A 48 6.38 6.40 12.11
CA SER A 48 6.28 5.92 13.49
C SER A 48 7.25 4.75 13.73
N PRO A 49 8.17 4.86 14.71
CA PRO A 49 9.13 3.79 15.03
C PRO A 49 8.50 2.63 15.82
N THR A 50 7.32 2.84 16.42
CA THR A 50 6.60 1.85 17.24
C THR A 50 5.48 1.15 16.47
N LEU A 51 5.44 1.31 15.14
CA LEU A 51 4.43 0.69 14.29
C LEU A 51 4.71 -0.81 14.13
N HIS A 52 3.78 -1.64 14.57
CA HIS A 52 3.82 -3.10 14.39
C HIS A 52 2.62 -3.66 13.64
N ASP A 53 1.47 -2.98 13.73
CA ASP A 53 0.22 -3.44 13.13
C ASP A 53 0.16 -3.13 11.63
N ARG A 54 -0.24 -4.15 10.86
CA ARG A 54 -0.47 -4.05 9.41
C ARG A 54 -1.98 -4.09 9.14
N GLN A 55 -2.55 -2.95 8.78
CA GLN A 55 -3.98 -2.86 8.50
C GLN A 55 -4.29 -1.82 7.43
N ILE A 56 -5.41 -2.04 6.75
CA ILE A 56 -6.05 -1.10 5.85
C ILE A 56 -7.42 -0.82 6.45
N LYS A 57 -7.72 0.45 6.69
CA LYS A 57 -9.03 0.90 7.18
C LYS A 57 -9.73 1.68 6.08
N LEU A 58 -10.98 1.32 5.81
CA LEU A 58 -11.83 2.00 4.83
C LEU A 58 -12.88 2.83 5.57
N SER A 59 -13.28 3.97 4.99
CA SER A 59 -14.23 4.89 5.61
C SER A 59 -15.65 4.33 5.77
N ASN A 60 -15.95 3.20 5.13
CA ASN A 60 -17.22 2.49 5.22
C ASN A 60 -17.21 1.38 6.29
N GLY A 61 -16.25 1.36 7.21
CA GLY A 61 -16.24 0.46 8.37
C GLY A 61 -15.43 -0.83 8.17
N TRP A 62 -15.01 -1.15 6.95
CA TRP A 62 -14.17 -2.33 6.70
C TRP A 62 -12.73 -2.13 7.18
N ILE A 63 -12.20 -3.16 7.83
CA ILE A 63 -10.80 -3.25 8.26
C ILE A 63 -10.21 -4.56 7.73
N ILE A 64 -9.09 -4.45 7.04
CA ILE A 64 -8.39 -5.59 6.44
C ILE A 64 -7.01 -5.66 7.09
N LYS A 65 -6.71 -6.75 7.79
CA LYS A 65 -5.39 -7.02 8.37
C LYS A 65 -4.70 -8.10 7.56
N ILE A 66 -3.45 -7.84 7.15
CA ILE A 66 -2.65 -8.79 6.37
C ILE A 66 -1.39 -9.08 7.16
N GLY A 67 -1.12 -10.35 7.47
CA GLY A 67 0.00 -10.73 8.34
C GLY A 67 1.35 -10.16 7.89
N ARG A 68 1.58 -10.05 6.58
CA ARG A 68 2.78 -9.47 5.96
C ARG A 68 2.61 -8.02 5.45
N GLY A 69 1.43 -7.43 5.61
CA GLY A 69 1.10 -6.14 5.00
C GLY A 69 1.00 -6.24 3.48
N LEU A 70 1.45 -5.23 2.75
CA LEU A 70 1.44 -5.22 1.28
C LEU A 70 2.60 -6.01 0.65
N ASP A 71 3.55 -6.49 1.44
CA ASP A 71 4.76 -7.20 0.99
C ASP A 71 4.64 -8.73 1.15
N TYR A 72 3.64 -9.31 0.48
CA TYR A 72 3.40 -10.75 0.49
C TYR A 72 3.70 -11.44 -0.84
N PHE A 73 4.15 -10.71 -1.87
CA PHE A 73 4.55 -11.32 -3.15
C PHE A 73 5.96 -11.91 -3.07
N LYS A 74 6.18 -13.04 -3.75
CA LYS A 74 7.54 -13.55 -3.99
C LYS A 74 8.25 -12.68 -5.04
N PRO A 75 9.59 -12.62 -5.02
CA PRO A 75 10.35 -11.98 -6.10
C PRO A 75 10.01 -12.64 -7.46
N PRO A 76 10.06 -11.88 -8.57
CA PRO A 76 9.84 -12.45 -9.89
C PRO A 76 10.93 -13.47 -10.22
N ARG A 77 10.58 -14.53 -10.97
CA ARG A 77 11.55 -15.58 -11.36
C ARG A 77 12.64 -15.05 -12.30
N GLY A 78 12.34 -13.97 -13.01
CA GLY A 78 13.26 -13.27 -13.90
C GLY A 78 12.62 -12.03 -14.52
N LYS A 79 13.43 -11.20 -15.19
CA LYS A 79 13.00 -9.91 -15.77
C LYS A 79 11.87 -10.03 -16.79
N PHE A 80 11.78 -11.16 -17.50
CA PHE A 80 10.77 -11.42 -18.55
C PHE A 80 9.85 -12.59 -18.18
N SER A 81 9.68 -12.85 -16.87
CA SER A 81 8.78 -13.91 -16.40
C SER A 81 7.35 -13.44 -16.26
N LEU A 82 6.40 -14.37 -16.43
CA LEU A 82 5.00 -14.13 -16.11
C LEU A 82 4.86 -13.68 -14.65
N GLY A 83 4.00 -12.69 -14.41
CA GLY A 83 3.84 -12.08 -13.10
C GLY A 83 4.82 -10.95 -12.80
N CYS A 84 5.72 -10.56 -13.71
CA CYS A 84 6.63 -9.43 -13.49
C CYS A 84 5.87 -8.10 -13.32
N HIS A 85 4.86 -7.86 -14.16
CA HIS A 85 4.07 -6.62 -14.19
C HIS A 85 2.63 -6.81 -13.68
N ASP A 86 2.06 -7.99 -13.87
CA ASP A 86 0.73 -8.34 -13.39
C ASP A 86 0.84 -9.20 -12.12
N LEU A 87 0.50 -8.64 -10.97
CA LEU A 87 0.66 -9.31 -9.69
C LEU A 87 -0.35 -10.44 -9.46
N ASP A 88 -1.46 -10.51 -10.23
CA ASP A 88 -2.41 -11.62 -10.14
C ASP A 88 -1.77 -12.95 -10.61
N LEU A 89 -0.71 -12.86 -11.41
CA LEU A 89 0.08 -13.99 -11.90
C LEU A 89 1.35 -14.23 -11.05
N ARG A 90 1.59 -13.42 -10.01
CA ARG A 90 2.80 -13.51 -9.18
C ARG A 90 2.58 -14.48 -8.00
N PRO A 91 3.46 -15.48 -7.80
CA PRO A 91 3.39 -16.33 -6.62
C PRO A 91 3.53 -15.52 -5.32
N CYS A 92 2.79 -15.92 -4.28
CA CYS A 92 2.81 -15.26 -2.97
C CYS A 92 3.61 -16.06 -1.93
N LEU A 93 4.06 -15.35 -0.89
CA LEU A 93 4.47 -15.90 0.39
C LEU A 93 3.22 -16.24 1.20
N ALA A 94 3.30 -17.27 2.04
CA ALA A 94 2.20 -17.62 2.93
C ALA A 94 1.90 -16.45 3.89
N THR A 95 0.63 -16.09 4.04
CA THR A 95 0.16 -15.05 4.95
C THR A 95 -1.31 -15.27 5.30
N THR A 96 -1.78 -14.59 6.34
CA THR A 96 -3.20 -14.54 6.73
C THR A 96 -3.80 -13.21 6.27
N VAL A 97 -5.09 -13.25 5.95
CA VAL A 97 -5.89 -12.05 5.66
C VAL A 97 -7.14 -12.13 6.51
N ASP A 98 -7.24 -11.22 7.49
CA ASP A 98 -8.35 -11.14 8.42
C ASP A 98 -9.20 -9.92 8.06
N ILE A 99 -10.51 -10.13 7.90
CA ILE A 99 -11.45 -9.09 7.46
C ILE A 99 -12.45 -8.83 8.59
N PHE A 100 -12.59 -7.57 8.98
CA PHE A 100 -13.49 -7.11 10.02
C PHE A 100 -14.40 -5.99 9.49
N HIS A 101 -15.56 -5.84 10.11
CA HIS A 101 -16.47 -4.71 9.89
C HIS A 101 -16.90 -4.17 11.25
N LEU A 102 -16.91 -2.83 11.37
CA LEU A 102 -17.42 -2.13 12.55
C LEU A 102 -18.85 -1.63 12.33
#